data_AF-A0AAV5B6S3-F1
#
_entry.id   AF-A0AAV5B6S3-F1
#
_cell.length_a   1.000
_cell.length_b   1.000
_cell.length_c   1.000
_cell.angle_alpha   90.00
_cell.angle_beta   90.00
_cell.angle_gamma   90.00
#
_symmetry.space_group_name_H-M   'P 1'
#
loop_
_entity.id
_entity.type
_entity.pdbx_description
1 polymer ?
#
loop_
_entity_poly.entity_id
_entity_poly.type
_entity_poly.pdbx_seq_one_letter_code
_entity_poly.pdbx_strand_id
1 'polypeptide(L)'
;MATLKELATRCNVSKMTVIRTIDSLGLRGEHVVKKGERGMLDIDDYAASLIADTLMKRAEPQPAKAEEAQPAAAADAAPRESETAEVYRSWIEDSRRAYEERIEGLKEQLVAKDAQIAQLTSLLEAQNASIEKERDEAREASAALRDALVRANSATETLGRIKSATLRQRLFGFRGLLPSGE
;
A
#
# COMPACT_ATOMS: atom_id res chain seq x y z
N MET A 1 -2.95 6.86 -20.27
CA MET A 1 -3.60 6.65 -21.58
C MET A 1 -3.55 7.94 -22.38
N ALA A 2 -2.60 8.00 -23.31
CA ALA A 2 -2.42 9.15 -24.18
C ALA A 2 -3.27 8.98 -25.44
N THR A 3 -3.85 10.08 -25.93
CA THR A 3 -4.55 10.05 -27.21
C THR A 3 -3.57 10.20 -28.38
N LEU A 4 -3.94 9.69 -29.56
CA LEU A 4 -3.14 9.86 -30.79
C LEU A 4 -2.78 11.33 -31.07
N LYS A 5 -3.67 12.27 -30.73
CA LYS A 5 -3.46 13.72 -30.92
C LYS A 5 -2.38 14.24 -29.97
N GLU A 6 -2.40 13.81 -28.70
CA GLU A 6 -1.41 14.21 -27.71
C GLU A 6 0.00 13.69 -28.06
N LEU A 7 0.09 12.45 -28.52
CA LEU A 7 1.36 11.87 -28.98
C LEU A 7 1.92 12.58 -30.21
N ALA A 8 1.07 12.89 -31.20
CA ALA A 8 1.44 13.66 -32.37
C ALA A 8 1.98 15.05 -32.00
N THR A 9 1.32 15.74 -31.06
CA THR A 9 1.78 17.06 -30.59
C THR A 9 3.08 16.98 -29.79
N ARG A 10 3.25 15.98 -28.91
CA ARG A 10 4.46 15.82 -28.10
C ARG A 10 5.69 15.48 -28.95
N CYS A 11 5.51 14.67 -29.98
CA CYS A 11 6.60 14.27 -30.86
C CYS A 11 6.82 15.23 -32.04
N ASN A 12 6.01 16.29 -32.16
CA ASN A 12 6.00 17.22 -33.30
C ASN A 12 5.91 16.53 -34.67
N VAL A 13 5.07 15.49 -34.78
CA VAL A 13 4.89 14.71 -36.02
C VAL A 13 3.42 14.65 -36.41
N SER A 14 3.14 14.45 -37.71
CA SER A 14 1.78 14.24 -38.19
C SER A 14 1.13 13.00 -37.57
N LYS A 15 -0.19 13.04 -37.35
CA LYS A 15 -0.98 11.89 -36.86
C LYS A 15 -0.80 10.64 -37.74
N MET A 16 -0.63 10.83 -39.05
CA MET A 16 -0.41 9.74 -40.00
C MET A 16 0.92 9.03 -39.78
N THR A 17 1.96 9.77 -39.39
CA THR A 17 3.27 9.17 -39.07
C THR A 17 3.18 8.34 -37.80
N VAL A 18 2.45 8.81 -36.79
CA VAL A 18 2.18 8.05 -35.55
C VAL A 18 1.40 6.76 -35.85
N ILE A 19 0.41 6.80 -36.74
CA ILE A 19 -0.32 5.59 -37.15
C ILE A 19 0.60 4.61 -37.89
N ARG A 20 1.46 5.09 -38.79
CA ARG A 20 2.42 4.23 -39.49
C ARG A 20 3.43 3.60 -38.55
N THR A 21 3.88 4.32 -37.51
CA THR A 21 4.80 3.73 -36.52
C THR A 21 4.10 2.69 -35.67
N ILE A 22 2.87 2.94 -35.22
CA ILE A 22 2.04 1.92 -34.54
C ILE A 22 1.92 0.65 -35.39
N ASP A 23 1.68 0.80 -36.69
CA ASP A 23 1.54 -0.32 -37.63
C ASP A 23 2.87 -1.07 -37.82
N SER A 24 3.98 -0.33 -37.95
CA SER A 24 5.32 -0.92 -38.09
C SER A 24 5.79 -1.65 -36.83
N LEU A 25 5.31 -1.25 -35.66
CA LEU A 25 5.66 -1.82 -34.37
C LEU A 25 4.71 -2.94 -33.95
N GLY A 26 3.66 -3.22 -34.73
CA GLY A 26 2.70 -4.28 -34.41
C GLY A 26 1.88 -4.02 -33.14
N LEU A 27 1.82 -2.78 -32.65
CA LEU A 27 1.21 -2.45 -31.35
C LEU A 27 -0.33 -2.45 -31.36
N ARG A 28 -0.95 -2.76 -32.51
CA ARG A 28 -2.40 -2.81 -32.64
C ARG A 28 -2.97 -4.04 -31.94
N GLY A 29 -4.02 -3.84 -31.16
CA GLY A 29 -4.77 -4.92 -30.51
C GLY A 29 -4.40 -5.11 -29.05
N GLU A 30 -3.11 -5.17 -28.71
CA GLU A 30 -2.66 -5.38 -27.32
C GLU A 30 -2.46 -4.06 -26.55
N HIS A 31 -1.83 -3.05 -27.17
CA HIS A 31 -1.47 -1.79 -26.50
C HIS A 31 -2.10 -0.53 -27.10
N VAL A 32 -2.77 -0.70 -28.24
CA VAL A 32 -3.53 0.35 -28.92
C VAL A 32 -4.92 -0.19 -29.22
N VAL A 33 -5.91 0.30 -28.46
CA VAL A 33 -7.31 -0.12 -28.55
C VAL A 33 -8.12 0.96 -29.23
N LYS A 34 -8.98 0.55 -30.17
CA LYS A 34 -9.97 1.45 -30.78
C LYS A 34 -11.09 1.70 -29.77
N LYS A 35 -11.31 2.96 -29.39
CA LYS A 35 -12.43 3.34 -28.54
C LYS A 35 -13.35 4.31 -29.27
N GLY A 36 -14.62 3.93 -29.40
CA GLY A 36 -15.70 4.76 -29.95
C GLY A 36 -15.83 4.78 -31.48
N GLU A 37 -16.91 5.40 -31.97
CA GLU A 37 -17.37 5.37 -33.37
C GLU A 37 -16.51 6.17 -34.36
N ARG A 38 -15.55 6.98 -33.90
CA ARG A 38 -14.77 7.90 -34.75
C ARG A 38 -13.26 7.59 -34.83
N GLY A 39 -12.88 6.32 -34.66
CA GLY A 39 -11.49 5.89 -34.86
C GLY A 39 -10.49 6.53 -33.88
N MET A 40 -10.96 6.86 -32.67
CA MET A 40 -10.08 7.31 -31.59
C MET A 40 -9.31 6.09 -31.07
N LEU A 41 -7.99 6.23 -31.02
CA LEU A 41 -7.07 5.19 -30.55
C LEU A 41 -6.59 5.61 -29.17
N ASP A 42 -6.90 4.77 -28.18
CA ASP A 42 -6.34 4.87 -26.84
C ASP A 42 -5.03 4.08 -26.83
N ILE A 43 -3.96 4.74 -26.44
CA ILE A 43 -2.60 4.18 -26.45
C ILE A 43 -2.13 4.08 -24.99
N ASP A 44 -1.73 2.87 -24.60
CA ASP A 44 -1.18 2.61 -23.27
C ASP A 44 0.16 3.33 -23.07
N ASP A 45 0.51 3.59 -21.81
CA ASP A 45 1.69 4.40 -21.48
C ASP A 45 3.01 3.75 -21.96
N TYR A 46 3.04 2.41 -22.07
CA TYR A 46 4.14 1.66 -22.67
C TYR A 46 4.25 1.85 -24.19
N ALA A 47 3.13 1.77 -24.92
CA ALA A 47 3.13 2.02 -26.35
C ALA A 47 3.45 3.50 -26.65
N ALA A 48 2.96 4.41 -25.81
CA ALA A 48 3.25 5.84 -25.91
C ALA A 48 4.75 6.15 -25.81
N SER A 49 5.47 5.53 -24.86
CA SER A 49 6.93 5.72 -24.73
C SER A 49 7.69 5.09 -25.89
N LEU A 50 7.33 3.88 -26.32
CA LEU A 50 8.00 3.19 -27.42
C LEU A 50 7.81 3.89 -28.77
N ILE A 51 6.63 4.44 -29.02
CA ILE A 51 6.36 5.28 -30.19
C ILE A 51 7.15 6.59 -30.12
N ALA A 52 7.23 7.23 -28.94
CA ALA A 52 8.00 8.45 -28.79
C ALA A 52 9.50 8.20 -29.04
N ASP A 53 10.08 7.15 -28.47
CA ASP A 53 11.48 6.80 -28.65
C ASP A 53 11.82 6.50 -30.11
N THR A 54 10.95 5.77 -30.82
CA THR A 54 11.17 5.43 -32.23
C THR A 54 11.03 6.63 -33.15
N LEU A 55 10.13 7.56 -32.84
CA LEU A 55 9.97 8.80 -33.59
C LEU A 55 11.15 9.76 -33.33
N MET A 56 11.61 9.87 -32.10
CA MET A 56 12.76 10.71 -31.74
C MET A 56 14.07 10.16 -32.32
N LYS A 57 14.28 8.84 -32.31
CA LYS A 57 15.44 8.19 -32.94
C LYS A 57 15.46 8.31 -34.47
N ARG A 58 14.31 8.47 -35.12
CA ARG A 58 14.22 8.75 -36.57
C ARG A 58 14.48 10.22 -36.93
N ALA A 59 14.46 11.13 -35.96
CA ALA A 59 14.79 12.54 -36.19
C ALA A 59 16.31 12.76 -36.30
N GLU A 60 17.12 11.81 -35.83
CA GLU A 60 18.52 11.68 -36.23
C GLU A 60 18.58 11.20 -37.68
N PRO A 61 19.38 11.83 -38.55
CA PRO A 61 19.42 11.47 -39.96
C PRO A 61 19.87 10.01 -40.08
N GLN A 62 18.96 9.13 -40.49
CA GLN A 62 19.33 7.79 -40.93
C GLN A 62 20.36 7.93 -42.05
N PRO A 63 21.55 7.28 -41.95
CA PRO A 63 22.44 7.19 -43.10
C PRO A 63 21.66 6.50 -44.22
N ALA A 64 21.58 7.17 -45.37
CA ALA A 64 20.96 6.64 -46.56
C ALA A 64 21.56 5.26 -46.87
N LYS A 65 20.70 4.33 -47.31
CA LYS A 65 21.09 3.01 -47.83
C LYS A 65 22.36 3.13 -48.67
N ALA A 66 23.43 2.49 -48.20
CA ALA A 66 24.70 2.43 -48.91
C ALA A 66 24.50 1.71 -50.26
N GLU A 67 24.53 2.47 -51.34
CA GLU A 67 25.07 1.99 -52.60
C GLU A 67 26.55 1.65 -52.38
N GLU A 68 26.95 0.55 -53.02
CA GLU A 68 28.25 -0.10 -52.95
C GLU A 68 29.41 0.90 -53.11
N ALA A 69 30.16 1.15 -52.03
CA ALA A 69 31.40 1.92 -52.08
C ALA A 69 32.50 1.21 -51.27
N GLN A 70 33.37 0.52 -52.02
CA GLN A 70 34.81 0.24 -51.83
C GLN A 70 35.39 -0.10 -50.43
N PRO A 71 36.24 -1.16 -50.32
CA PRO A 71 36.71 -1.72 -49.06
C PRO A 71 37.94 -1.02 -48.46
N ALA A 72 38.06 0.31 -48.59
CA ALA A 72 39.22 1.06 -48.09
C ALA A 72 39.00 1.71 -46.71
N ALA A 73 37.75 1.90 -46.26
CA ALA A 73 37.43 2.54 -44.99
C ALA A 73 37.31 1.58 -43.78
N ALA A 74 37.29 0.27 -44.03
CA ALA A 74 37.07 -0.74 -42.97
C ALA A 74 38.27 -0.91 -42.03
N ALA A 75 39.49 -0.63 -42.50
CA ALA A 75 40.71 -0.77 -41.69
C ALA A 75 40.89 0.34 -40.64
N ASP A 76 40.39 1.56 -40.90
CA ASP A 76 40.39 2.68 -39.95
C ASP A 76 39.15 2.67 -39.03
N ALA A 77 38.08 1.97 -39.40
CA ALA A 77 36.87 1.82 -38.60
C ALA A 77 37.01 0.76 -37.50
N ALA A 78 37.68 -0.36 -37.79
CA ALA A 78 37.90 -1.46 -36.83
C ALA A 78 38.55 -1.05 -35.49
N PRO A 79 39.63 -0.23 -35.45
CA PRO A 79 40.20 0.22 -34.18
C PRO A 79 39.29 1.20 -33.42
N ARG A 80 38.52 2.05 -34.13
CA ARG A 80 37.56 2.97 -33.50
C ARG A 80 36.33 2.25 -32.93
N GLU A 81 35.87 1.19 -33.60
CA GLU A 81 34.80 0.32 -33.09
C GLU A 81 35.26 -0.49 -31.86
N SER A 82 36.54 -0.88 -31.80
CA SER A 82 37.16 -1.52 -30.64
C SER A 82 37.18 -0.60 -29.42
N GLU A 83 37.68 0.62 -29.58
CA GLU A 83 37.77 1.61 -28.50
C GLU A 83 36.38 2.00 -27.96
N THR A 84 35.41 2.23 -28.85
CA THR A 84 34.03 2.53 -28.45
C THR A 84 33.38 1.33 -27.75
N ALA A 85 33.60 0.10 -28.23
CA ALA A 85 33.09 -1.11 -27.57
C ALA A 85 33.70 -1.31 -26.17
N GLU A 86 34.97 -0.98 -25.96
CA GLU A 86 35.61 -1.03 -24.64
C GLU A 86 35.02 0.00 -23.67
N VAL A 87 34.74 1.22 -24.13
CA VAL A 87 34.07 2.25 -23.33
C VAL A 87 32.65 1.84 -22.96
N TYR A 88 31.89 1.23 -23.87
CA TYR A 88 30.56 0.73 -23.53
C TYR A 88 30.61 -0.45 -22.56
N ARG A 89 31.60 -1.34 -22.68
CA ARG A 89 31.78 -2.45 -21.73
C ARG A 89 32.12 -1.93 -20.34
N SER A 90 33.06 -1.00 -20.21
CA SER A 90 33.39 -0.42 -18.90
C SER A 90 32.20 0.31 -18.30
N TRP A 91 31.43 1.06 -19.08
CA TRP A 91 30.20 1.70 -18.62
C TRP A 91 29.13 0.70 -18.17
N ILE A 92 28.96 -0.42 -18.88
CA ILE A 92 28.05 -1.50 -18.48
C ILE A 92 28.52 -2.15 -17.17
N GLU A 93 29.81 -2.38 -17.01
CA GLU A 93 30.37 -2.95 -15.78
C GLU A 93 30.23 -2.00 -14.59
N ASP A 94 30.52 -0.71 -14.78
CA ASP A 94 30.42 0.30 -13.74
C ASP A 94 28.95 0.53 -13.33
N SER A 95 28.04 0.60 -14.29
CA SER A 95 26.61 0.70 -14.00
C SER A 95 26.09 -0.55 -13.30
N ARG A 96 26.53 -1.75 -13.71
CA ARG A 96 26.21 -3.00 -13.03
C ARG A 96 26.68 -2.99 -11.58
N ARG A 97 27.92 -2.59 -11.31
CA ARG A 97 28.44 -2.47 -9.94
C ARG A 97 27.62 -1.48 -9.11
N ALA A 98 27.29 -0.32 -9.67
CA ALA A 98 26.47 0.67 -8.98
C ALA A 98 25.07 0.13 -8.64
N TYR A 99 24.45 -0.66 -9.52
CA TYR A 99 23.17 -1.31 -9.23
C TYR A 99 23.31 -2.42 -8.19
N GLU A 100 24.38 -3.23 -8.24
CA GLU A 100 24.66 -4.28 -7.26
C GLU A 100 24.84 -3.68 -5.86
N GLU A 101 25.66 -2.63 -5.71
CA GLU A 101 25.82 -1.88 -4.45
C GLU A 101 24.49 -1.29 -3.96
N ARG A 102 23.69 -0.74 -4.87
CA ARG A 102 22.37 -0.18 -4.52
C ARG A 102 21.42 -1.27 -4.04
N ILE A 103 21.42 -2.44 -4.67
CA ILE A 103 20.60 -3.59 -4.29
C ILE A 103 21.04 -4.11 -2.92
N GLU A 104 22.33 -4.19 -2.66
CA GLU A 104 22.86 -4.61 -1.35
C GLU A 104 22.45 -3.62 -0.26
N GLY A 105 22.63 -2.31 -0.48
CA GLY A 105 22.18 -1.29 0.48
C GLY A 105 20.67 -1.33 0.74
N LEU A 106 19.85 -1.61 -0.27
CA LEU A 106 18.41 -1.79 -0.10
C LEU A 106 18.06 -3.07 0.69
N LYS A 107 18.81 -4.17 0.48
CA LYS A 107 18.63 -5.40 1.26
C LYS A 107 18.99 -5.19 2.73
N GLU A 108 20.08 -4.49 3.02
CA GLU A 108 20.47 -4.14 4.39
C GLU A 108 19.40 -3.27 5.06
N GLN A 109 18.86 -2.28 4.34
CA GLN A 109 17.77 -1.45 4.85
C GLN A 109 16.50 -2.26 5.13
N LEU A 110 16.15 -3.22 4.26
CA LEU A 110 15.02 -4.11 4.49
C LEU A 110 15.22 -4.92 5.78
N VAL A 111 16.38 -5.55 5.95
CA VAL A 111 16.70 -6.32 7.16
C VAL A 111 16.63 -5.44 8.42
N ALA A 112 17.17 -4.22 8.37
CA ALA A 112 17.11 -3.28 9.48
C ALA A 112 15.66 -2.87 9.81
N LYS A 113 14.81 -2.68 8.79
CA LYS A 113 13.40 -2.34 8.97
C LYS A 113 12.59 -3.52 9.47
N ASP A 114 12.85 -4.73 8.99
CA ASP A 114 12.21 -5.95 9.50
C ASP A 114 12.54 -6.19 10.97
N ALA A 115 13.80 -5.96 11.37
CA ALA A 115 14.18 -5.99 12.78
C ALA A 115 13.45 -4.92 13.61
N GLN A 116 13.31 -3.70 13.09
CA GLN A 116 12.54 -2.63 13.73
C GLN A 116 11.06 -2.99 13.87
N ILE A 117 10.46 -3.61 12.84
CA ILE A 117 9.08 -4.08 12.88
C ILE A 117 8.93 -5.15 13.96
N ALA A 118 9.80 -6.15 14.01
CA ALA A 118 9.75 -7.19 15.03
C ALA A 118 9.84 -6.63 16.47
N GLN A 119 10.70 -5.63 16.69
CA GLN A 119 10.79 -4.92 17.97
C GLN A 119 9.49 -4.19 18.32
N LEU A 120 8.91 -3.44 17.37
CA LEU A 120 7.66 -2.73 17.61
C LEU A 120 6.48 -3.68 17.83
N THR A 121 6.41 -4.79 17.09
CA THR A 121 5.37 -5.81 17.26
C THR A 121 5.45 -6.43 18.66
N SER A 122 6.64 -6.84 19.11
CA SER A 122 6.81 -7.38 20.47
C SER A 122 6.48 -6.36 21.57
N LEU A 123 6.79 -5.08 21.37
CA LEU A 123 6.41 -4.02 22.30
C LEU A 123 4.88 -3.83 22.35
N LEU A 124 4.22 -3.84 21.19
CA LEU A 124 2.77 -3.74 21.10
C LEU A 124 2.07 -4.95 21.73
N GLU A 125 2.59 -6.16 21.52
CA GLU A 125 2.07 -7.37 22.17
C GLU A 125 2.19 -7.29 23.68
N ALA A 126 3.35 -6.85 24.20
CA ALA A 126 3.54 -6.66 25.64
C ALA A 126 2.59 -5.60 26.22
N GLN A 127 2.38 -4.49 25.50
CA GLN A 127 1.47 -3.42 25.91
C GLN A 127 0.00 -3.86 25.85
N ASN A 128 -0.39 -4.63 24.83
CA ASN A 128 -1.74 -5.19 24.75
C ASN A 128 -2.00 -6.16 25.89
N ALA A 129 -1.02 -7.02 26.22
CA ALA A 129 -1.13 -7.92 27.36
C ALA A 129 -1.25 -7.17 28.70
N SER A 130 -0.57 -6.04 28.88
CA SER A 130 -0.75 -5.22 30.09
C SER A 130 -2.13 -4.56 30.14
N ILE A 131 -2.62 -4.03 29.01
CA ILE A 131 -3.95 -3.43 28.91
C ILE A 131 -5.04 -4.48 29.19
N GLU A 132 -4.87 -5.71 28.71
CA GLU A 132 -5.82 -6.80 28.99
C GLU A 132 -5.87 -7.13 30.48
N LYS A 133 -4.72 -7.22 31.15
CA LYS A 133 -4.66 -7.41 32.62
C LYS A 133 -5.36 -6.28 33.37
N GLU A 134 -5.04 -5.03 33.04
CA GLU A 134 -5.69 -3.86 33.67
C GLU A 134 -7.20 -3.84 33.42
N ARG A 135 -7.66 -4.26 32.23
CA ARG A 135 -9.09 -4.38 31.92
C ARG A 135 -9.77 -5.47 32.74
N ASP A 136 -9.11 -6.61 32.94
CA ASP A 136 -9.66 -7.70 33.73
C ASP A 136 -9.70 -7.34 35.22
N GLU A 137 -8.66 -6.72 35.75
CA GLU A 137 -8.65 -6.16 37.11
C GLU A 137 -9.77 -5.11 37.30
N ALA A 138 -9.97 -4.22 36.32
CA ALA A 138 -11.05 -3.25 36.36
C ALA A 138 -12.44 -3.92 36.30
N ARG A 139 -12.60 -4.99 35.51
CA ARG A 139 -13.84 -5.78 35.45
C ARG A 139 -14.13 -6.44 36.79
N GLU A 140 -13.14 -7.07 37.42
CA GLU A 140 -13.25 -7.69 38.74
C GLU A 140 -13.61 -6.66 39.81
N ALA A 141 -12.91 -5.52 39.84
CA ALA A 141 -13.21 -4.43 40.76
C ALA A 141 -14.65 -3.90 40.56
N SER A 142 -15.10 -3.76 39.31
CA SER A 142 -16.47 -3.34 39.01
C SER A 142 -17.53 -4.37 39.44
N ALA A 143 -17.22 -5.67 39.36
CA ALA A 143 -18.08 -6.74 39.83
C ALA A 143 -18.17 -6.73 41.36
N ALA A 144 -17.03 -6.62 42.05
CA ALA A 144 -16.97 -6.53 43.50
C ALA A 144 -17.73 -5.31 44.05
N LEU A 145 -17.63 -4.16 43.39
CA LEU A 145 -18.41 -2.96 43.73
C LEU A 145 -19.90 -3.17 43.52
N ARG A 146 -20.32 -3.79 42.41
CA ARG A 146 -21.72 -4.13 42.18
C ARG A 146 -22.27 -5.06 43.26
N ASP A 147 -21.53 -6.10 43.62
CA ASP A 147 -21.93 -7.04 44.68
C ASP A 147 -22.00 -6.37 46.05
N ALA A 148 -21.07 -5.47 46.36
CA ALA A 148 -21.11 -4.67 47.57
C ALA A 148 -22.35 -3.76 47.63
N LEU A 149 -22.72 -3.12 46.51
CA LEU A 149 -23.93 -2.30 46.42
C LEU A 149 -25.21 -3.13 46.59
N VAL A 150 -25.29 -4.30 45.97
CA VAL A 150 -26.44 -5.21 46.13
C VAL A 150 -26.58 -5.68 47.58
N ARG A 151 -25.48 -6.04 48.25
CA ARG A 151 -25.47 -6.39 49.68
C ARG A 151 -25.88 -5.21 50.56
N ALA A 152 -25.38 -4.01 50.29
CA ALA A 152 -25.76 -2.81 51.04
C ALA A 152 -27.25 -2.49 50.87
N ASN A 153 -27.79 -2.60 49.65
CA ASN A 153 -29.19 -2.31 49.38
C ASN A 153 -30.14 -3.34 50.02
N SER A 154 -29.79 -4.63 49.98
CA SER A 154 -30.57 -5.65 50.70
C SER A 154 -30.52 -5.45 52.23
N ALA A 155 -29.40 -5.00 52.78
CA ALA A 155 -29.29 -4.65 54.20
C ALA A 155 -30.16 -3.42 54.56
N THR A 156 -30.21 -2.38 53.72
CA THR A 156 -31.08 -1.23 53.98
C THR A 156 -32.56 -1.59 53.88
N GLU A 157 -32.96 -2.43 52.92
CA GLU A 157 -34.32 -2.95 52.81
C GLU A 157 -34.74 -3.74 54.06
N THR A 158 -33.89 -4.64 54.54
CA THR A 158 -34.19 -5.43 55.74
C THR A 158 -34.32 -4.55 56.99
N LEU A 159 -33.43 -3.56 57.15
CA LEU A 159 -33.55 -2.58 58.24
C LEU A 159 -34.83 -1.75 58.13
N GLY A 160 -35.25 -1.36 56.91
CA GLY A 160 -36.53 -0.67 56.68
C GLY A 160 -37.74 -1.54 57.06
N ARG A 161 -37.71 -2.83 56.71
CA ARG A 161 -38.73 -3.81 57.11
C ARG A 161 -38.78 -3.99 58.64
N ILE A 162 -37.63 -4.09 59.30
CA ILE A 162 -37.56 -4.19 60.76
C ILE A 162 -38.11 -2.92 61.41
N LYS A 163 -37.66 -1.72 60.98
CA LYS A 163 -38.14 -0.45 61.53
C LYS A 163 -39.65 -0.27 61.36
N SER A 164 -40.19 -0.61 60.19
CA SER A 164 -41.63 -0.53 59.93
C SER A 164 -42.43 -1.57 60.72
N ALA A 165 -41.91 -2.80 60.89
CA ALA A 165 -42.51 -3.81 61.76
C ALA A 165 -42.55 -3.35 63.22
N THR A 166 -41.44 -2.83 63.75
CA THR A 166 -41.38 -2.27 65.11
C THR A 166 -42.33 -1.08 65.28
N LEU A 167 -42.43 -0.21 64.27
CA LEU A 167 -43.35 0.92 64.30
C LEU A 167 -44.82 0.46 64.27
N ARG A 168 -45.17 -0.54 63.46
CA ARG A 168 -46.50 -1.17 63.49
C ARG A 168 -46.80 -1.83 64.84
N GLN A 169 -45.83 -2.52 65.43
CA GLN A 169 -45.95 -3.12 66.77
C GLN A 169 -46.20 -2.07 67.85
N ARG A 170 -45.56 -0.89 67.75
CA ARG A 170 -45.77 0.24 68.68
C ARG A 170 -47.12 0.94 68.47
N LEU A 171 -47.55 1.14 67.23
CA LEU A 171 -48.78 1.86 66.91
C LEU A 171 -50.05 1.02 67.11
N PHE A 172 -49.99 -0.27 66.80
CA PHE A 172 -51.17 -1.15 66.84
C PHE A 172 -51.12 -2.17 67.98
N GLY A 173 -50.08 -2.15 68.82
CA GLY A 173 -49.86 -3.15 69.86
C GLY A 173 -49.57 -4.54 69.28
N PHE A 174 -49.03 -5.44 70.09
CA PHE A 174 -48.78 -6.84 69.71
C PHE A 174 -50.12 -7.56 69.47
N ARG A 175 -50.67 -7.50 68.25
CA ARG A 175 -51.92 -8.18 67.89
C ARG A 175 -51.65 -9.64 67.48
N GLY A 176 -50.88 -10.35 68.29
CA GLY A 176 -50.52 -11.75 68.07
C GLY A 176 -50.29 -12.47 69.38
N LEU A 177 -51.21 -13.37 69.72
CA LEU A 177 -51.14 -14.37 70.80
C LEU A 177 -51.40 -13.84 72.22
N LEU A 178 -52.64 -13.44 72.49
CA LEU A 178 -53.29 -13.91 73.72
C LEU A 178 -54.26 -15.03 73.30
N PRO A 179 -54.23 -16.23 73.91
CA PRO A 179 -55.32 -17.17 73.73
C PRO A 179 -56.57 -16.49 74.27
N SER A 180 -57.63 -16.45 73.45
CA SER A 180 -58.96 -16.03 73.90
C SER A 180 -59.39 -17.00 75.00
N GLY A 181 -59.24 -16.56 76.24
CA GLY A 181 -59.86 -17.17 77.41
C GLY A 181 -61.26 -16.62 77.58
N GLU A 182 -62.20 -17.57 77.70
CA GLU A 182 -63.63 -17.48 78.00
C GLU A 182 -64.58 -17.01 76.88
#